data_AF-H0TT59-F1
#
_entry.id   AF-H0TT59-F1
#
_cell.length_a   1.000
_cell.length_b   1.000
_cell.length_c   1.000
_cell.angle_alpha   90.00
_cell.angle_beta   90.00
_cell.angle_gamma   90.00
#
_symmetry.space_group_name_H-M   'P 1'
#
loop_
_entity.id
_entity.type
_entity.pdbx_description
1 polymer ?
#
loop_
_entity_poly.entity_id
_entity_poly.type
_entity_poly.pdbx_seq_one_letter_code
_entity_poly.pdbx_strand_id
1 'polypeptide(L)' 'MTIVLAPSLARMLREYADFYVETYASREEVADLIPFMIEAFLESDAAFKKGKKRTPAEPLSSN' A
#
# COMPACT_ATOMS: atom_id res chain seq x y z
N MET A 1 8.57 -9.66 5.38
CA MET A 1 9.25 -8.47 4.82
C MET A 1 9.30 -7.43 5.91
N THR A 2 10.44 -6.75 6.10
CA THR A 2 10.57 -5.65 7.07
C THR A 2 10.58 -4.33 6.31
N ILE A 3 9.72 -3.39 6.69
CA ILE A 3 9.67 -2.04 6.12
C ILE A 3 10.20 -1.07 7.17
N VAL A 4 11.22 -0.29 6.81
CA VAL A 4 11.77 0.76 7.67
C VAL A 4 11.20 2.10 7.21
N LEU A 5 10.59 2.83 8.15
CA LEU A 5 9.96 4.12 7.88
C LEU A 5 10.82 5.26 8.44
N ALA A 6 10.80 6.40 7.75
CA ALA A 6 11.33 7.63 8.33
C ALA A 6 10.55 7.97 9.62
N PRO A 7 11.20 8.49 10.67
CA PRO A 7 10.53 8.84 11.93
C PRO A 7 9.35 9.81 11.75
N SER A 8 9.45 10.74 10.80
CA SER A 8 8.39 11.68 10.45
C SER A 8 7.15 10.98 9.89
N LEU A 9 7.33 10.01 8.99
CA LEU A 9 6.25 9.23 8.43
C LEU A 9 5.59 8.33 9.49
N ALA A 10 6.40 7.69 10.33
CA ALA A 10 5.89 6.88 11.44
C ALA A 10 5.03 7.70 12.41
N ARG A 11 5.39 8.97 12.66
CA ARG A 11 4.58 9.90 13.47
C ARG A 11 3.25 10.21 12.80
N MET A 12 3.26 10.60 11.52
CA MET A 12 2.03 10.91 10.78
C MET A 12 1.07 9.72 10.72
N LEU A 13 1.59 8.50 10.56
CA LEU A 13 0.76 7.30 10.54
C LEU A 13 0.10 7.01 11.89
N ARG A 14 0.79 7.27 13.01
CA ARG A 14 0.18 7.17 14.35
C ARG A 14 -0.94 8.19 14.55
N GLU A 15 -0.68 9.44 14.20
CA GLU A 15 -1.70 10.51 14.25
C GLU A 15 -2.92 10.15 13.40
N TYR A 16 -2.70 9.54 12.23
CA TYR A 16 -3.78 9.05 11.38
C TYR A 16 -4.57 7.91 12.01
N ALA A 17 -3.91 6.94 12.64
CA ALA A 17 -4.59 5.85 13.33
C ALA A 17 -5.43 6.36 14.51
N ASP A 18 -4.91 7.31 15.29
CA ASP A 18 -5.66 7.94 16.39
C ASP A 18 -6.95 8.60 15.86
N PHE A 19 -6.87 9.33 14.76
CA PHE A 19 -8.04 9.91 14.07
C PHE A 19 -9.02 8.85 13.54
N TYR A 20 -8.50 7.74 13.01
CA TYR A 20 -9.31 6.63 12.51
C TYR A 20 -10.15 5.98 13.62
N VAL A 21 -9.57 5.79 14.82
CA VAL A 21 -10.26 5.25 15.99
C VAL A 21 -11.39 6.16 16.44
N GLU A 22 -11.19 7.48 16.45
CA GLU A 22 -12.24 8.45 16.79
C GLU A 22 -13.43 8.41 15.82
N THR A 23 -13.17 8.08 14.56
CA THR A 23 -14.19 8.08 13.50
C THR A 23 -14.97 6.76 13.42
N TYR A 24 -14.31 5.62 13.63
CA TYR A 24 -14.88 4.29 13.37
C TYR A 24 -14.99 3.39 14.60
N ALA A 25 -14.53 3.85 15.79
CA ALA A 25 -14.55 3.13 17.06
C ALA A 25 -13.87 1.75 17.07
N SER A 26 -13.11 1.42 16.02
CA SER A 26 -12.28 0.22 15.92
C SER A 26 -10.82 0.62 16.00
N ARG A 27 -10.11 0.09 17.01
CA ARG A 27 -8.66 0.29 17.15
C ARG A 27 -7.95 -0.72 16.27
N GLU A 28 -7.74 -0.34 15.01
CA GLU A 28 -6.79 -1.02 14.15
C GLU A 28 -5.39 -0.43 14.38
N GLU A 29 -4.38 -1.29 14.44
CA GLU A 29 -3.00 -0.85 14.56
C GLU A 29 -2.53 -0.25 13.24
N VAL A 30 -1.66 0.76 13.31
CA VAL A 30 -1.02 1.35 12.12
C VAL A 30 -0.40 0.28 11.22
N ALA A 31 0.15 -0.77 11.82
CA ALA A 31 0.76 -1.89 11.11
C ALA A 31 -0.23 -2.65 10.20
N ASP A 32 -1.50 -2.71 10.59
CA ASP A 32 -2.55 -3.38 9.83
C ASP A 32 -3.09 -2.47 8.72
N LEU A 33 -3.10 -1.15 8.95
CA LEU A 33 -3.54 -0.16 7.97
C LEU A 33 -2.53 0.07 6.84
N ILE A 34 -1.22 -0.02 7.13
CA ILE A 34 -0.16 0.24 6.14
C ILE A 34 -0.32 -0.60 4.86
N PRO A 35 -0.52 -1.93 4.91
CA PRO A 35 -0.75 -2.73 3.72
C PRO A 35 -1.90 -2.21 2.85
N PHE A 36 -3.06 -1.89 3.44
CA PHE A 36 -4.21 -1.38 2.70
C PHE A 36 -3.94 -0.01 2.08
N MET A 37 -3.25 0.89 2.79
CA MET A 37 -2.85 2.19 2.26
C MET A 37 -1.92 2.06 1.05
N ILE A 38 -0.96 1.13 1.12
CA ILE A 38 -0.03 0.87 0.01
C ILE A 38 -0.76 0.26 -1.17
N GLU A 39 -1.67 -0.69 -0.94
CA GLU A 39 -2.49 -1.28 -2.00
C GLU A 39 -3.35 -0.23 -2.70
N ALA A 40 -4.09 0.59 -1.93
CA ALA A 40 -4.88 1.69 -2.48
C ALA A 40 -4.04 2.70 -3.26
N PHE A 41 -2.83 3.01 -2.79
CA PHE A 41 -1.89 3.87 -3.51
C PHE A 41 -1.48 3.26 -4.86
N LEU A 42 -1.06 1.99 -4.88
CA LEU A 42 -0.68 1.29 -6.11
C LEU A 42 -1.85 1.16 -7.08
N GLU A 43 -3.07 1.00 -6.57
CA GLU A 43 -4.26 1.00 -7.39
C GLU A 43 -4.57 2.39 -7.98
N SER A 44 -4.30 3.47 -7.26
CA SER A 44 -4.53 4.82 -7.79
C SER A 44 -3.58 5.19 -8.94
N ASP A 45 -2.41 4.54 -9.04
CA ASP A 45 -1.41 4.83 -10.06
C ASP A 45 -1.75 4.19 -11.42
N ALA A 46 -2.31 5.02 -12.32
CA ALA A 46 -2.64 4.61 -13.68
C ALA A 46 -1.42 4.23 -14.54
N ALA A 47 -0.26 4.85 -14.30
CA ALA A 47 0.98 4.53 -15.02
C ALA A 47 1.50 3.16 -14.59
N PHE A 48 1.47 2.86 -13.29
CA PHE A 48 1.77 1.55 -12.73
C PHE A 48 0.83 0.47 -13.29
N LYS A 49 -0.49 0.72 -13.29
CA LYS A 49 -1.50 -0.17 -13.89
C LYS A 49 -1.27 -0.41 -15.39
N LYS A 50 -0.89 0.62 -16.16
CA LYS A 50 -0.60 0.50 -17.59
C LYS A 50 0.74 -0.22 -17.86
N GLY A 51 1.71 -0.11 -16.95
CA GLY A 51 2.96 -0.87 -16.97
C GLY A 51 2.75 -2.36 -16.71
N LYS A 52 1.88 -2.73 -15.77
CA LYS A 52 1.52 -4.13 -15.47
C LYS A 52 0.94 -4.89 -16.66
N LYS A 53 0.20 -4.22 -17.55
CA LYS A 53 -0.31 -4.82 -18.80
C LYS A 53 0.78 -5.09 -19.85
N ARG A 54 1.99 -4.53 -19.67
CA ARG A 54 3.12 -4.63 -20.59
C ARG A 54 4.20 -5.60 -20.10
N THR A 55 3.88 -6.54 -19.21
CA THR A 55 4.66 -7.77 -19.11
C THR A 55 4.04 -8.76 -20.11
N PRO A 56 4.67 -9.02 -21.27
CA PRO A 56 4.22 -10.08 -22.14
C PRO A 56 4.31 -11.38 -21.33
N ALA A 57 3.20 -12.12 -21.28
CA ALA A 57 3.27 -13.54 -21.00
C ALA A 57 4.36 -14.13 -21.90
N GLU A 58 5.26 -14.86 -21.25
CA GLU A 58 6.32 -15.69 -21.79
C GLU A 58 6.04 -16.13 -23.25
N PRO A 59 6.96 -15.89 -24.21
CA PRO A 59 6.74 -16.35 -25.56
C PRO A 59 6.76 -17.88 -25.51
N LEU A 60 5.62 -18.49 -25.85
CA LEU A 60 5.52 -19.92 -26.10
C LEU A 60 6.64 -20.29 -27.07
N SER A 61 7.64 -21.01 -26.54
CA SER A 61 8.63 -21.69 -27.35
C SER A 61 7.89 -22.73 -28.18
N SER A 62 7.97 -22.60 -29.50
CA SER A 62 7.74 -23.71 -30.42
C SER A 62 8.91 -23.73 -31.38
N ASN A 63 9.81 -24.67 -31.13
CA ASN A 63 10.84 -25.14 -32.05
C ASN A 63 10.29 -26.33 -32.84
#